data_AF-A0A3C0DU30-F1
#
_entry.id   AF-A0A3C0DU30-F1
#
_cell.length_a   1.000
_cell.length_b   1.000
_cell.length_c   1.000
_cell.angle_alpha   90.00
_cell.angle_beta   90.00
_cell.angle_gamma   90.00
#
_symmetry.space_group_name_H-M   'P 1'
#
loop_
_entity.id
_entity.type
_entity.pdbx_description
1 polymer ?
#
loop_
_entity_poly.entity_id
_entity_poly.type
_entity_poly.pdbx_seq_one_letter_code
_entity_poly.pdbx_strand_id
1 'polypeptide(L)'
;EINRAPAKVQSALLEAMQERQVTIGEKTYPLPEPFLVLATQNPIEQEGTYPLPEAQVDRFMLKVKITHPDRDEERQILELMGRTNTAPETQQVIAVDDILKAREVINNIYIDDKVKDYIVDMVCCTRNPEPYGIDVAGFIQLGASPRATIALTLSAKAHAFLRGRGFVTPQDVKSVAQDVLRHRVSVTFEAEAEEKSSETIIQKILDKLPVP
;
A
#
# COMPACT_ATOMS: atom_id res chain seq x y z
N GLU A 1 16.45 -2.87 -2.52
CA GLU A 1 16.66 -1.50 -1.98
C GLU A 1 16.53 -0.48 -3.10
N ILE A 2 15.30 -0.16 -3.49
CA ILE A 2 15.01 0.74 -4.61
C ILE A 2 15.62 2.14 -4.40
N ASN A 3 15.80 2.54 -3.14
CA ASN A 3 16.45 3.77 -2.74
C ASN A 3 17.98 3.80 -3.00
N ARG A 4 18.62 2.69 -3.37
CA ARG A 4 20.05 2.70 -3.78
C ARG A 4 20.26 2.85 -5.28
N ALA A 5 19.19 2.67 -6.06
CA ALA A 5 19.25 2.81 -7.49
C ALA A 5 19.22 4.29 -7.89
N PRO A 6 19.99 4.73 -8.91
CA PRO A 6 19.89 6.08 -9.44
C PRO A 6 18.46 6.40 -9.91
N ALA A 7 18.07 7.67 -9.88
CA ALA A 7 16.74 8.11 -10.27
C ALA A 7 16.29 7.62 -11.67
N LYS A 8 17.22 7.46 -12.62
CA LYS A 8 16.91 6.90 -13.95
C LYS A 8 16.40 5.46 -13.89
N VAL A 9 17.00 4.63 -13.02
CA VAL A 9 16.63 3.23 -12.83
C VAL A 9 15.29 3.14 -12.08
N GLN A 10 15.08 4.02 -11.09
CA GLN A 10 13.79 4.14 -10.40
C GLN A 10 12.68 4.49 -11.40
N SER A 11 12.88 5.49 -12.27
CA SER A 11 11.91 5.86 -13.30
C SER A 11 11.59 4.72 -14.26
N ALA A 12 12.59 3.97 -14.72
CA ALA A 12 12.38 2.83 -15.62
C ALA A 12 11.51 1.73 -14.99
N LEU A 13 11.71 1.44 -13.69
CA LEU A 13 10.86 0.49 -12.97
C LEU A 13 9.41 0.99 -12.86
N LEU A 14 9.23 2.28 -12.56
CA LEU A 14 7.90 2.87 -12.42
C LEU A 14 7.16 2.96 -13.76
N GLU A 15 7.89 3.16 -14.86
CA GLU A 15 7.35 3.07 -16.22
C GLU A 15 6.85 1.66 -16.50
N ALA A 16 7.66 0.63 -16.24
CA ALA A 16 7.26 -0.77 -16.38
C ALA A 16 6.01 -1.11 -15.53
N MET A 17 5.93 -0.57 -14.31
CA MET A 17 4.75 -0.73 -13.43
C MET A 17 3.48 -0.08 -14.00
N GLN A 18 3.61 1.07 -14.64
CA GLN A 18 2.48 1.86 -15.12
C GLN A 18 2.01 1.39 -16.52
N GLU A 19 2.95 1.18 -17.43
CA GLU A 19 2.68 0.85 -18.84
C GLU A 19 2.54 -0.65 -19.08
N ARG A 20 2.95 -1.50 -18.12
CA ARG A 20 2.91 -2.98 -18.23
C ARG A 20 3.65 -3.52 -19.45
N GLN A 21 4.62 -2.77 -19.97
CA GLN A 21 5.45 -3.14 -21.11
C GLN A 21 6.82 -2.46 -21.00
N VAL A 22 7.79 -2.96 -21.74
CA VAL A 22 9.12 -2.37 -21.88
C VAL A 22 9.54 -2.33 -23.35
N THR A 23 10.15 -1.23 -23.78
CA THR A 23 10.67 -1.09 -25.15
C THR A 23 12.19 -1.22 -25.15
N ILE A 24 12.72 -2.17 -25.92
CA ILE A 24 14.16 -2.41 -26.07
C ILE A 24 14.51 -2.16 -27.54
N GLY A 25 15.21 -1.06 -27.81
CA GLY A 25 15.44 -0.57 -29.17
C GLY A 25 14.12 -0.15 -29.81
N GLU A 26 13.75 -0.80 -30.92
CA GLU A 26 12.50 -0.53 -31.65
C GLU A 26 11.36 -1.49 -31.29
N LYS A 27 11.61 -2.48 -30.41
CA LYS A 27 10.65 -3.54 -30.11
C LYS A 27 10.09 -3.42 -28.70
N THR A 28 8.76 -3.38 -28.59
CA THR A 28 8.02 -3.38 -27.34
C THR A 28 7.66 -4.80 -26.91
N TYR A 29 7.85 -5.09 -25.62
CA TYR A 29 7.58 -6.38 -24.99
C TYR A 29 6.56 -6.19 -23.85
N PRO A 30 5.42 -6.89 -23.87
CA PRO A 30 4.50 -6.86 -22.73
C PRO A 30 5.11 -7.60 -21.54
N LEU A 31 4.81 -7.13 -20.33
CA LEU A 31 5.15 -7.84 -19.10
C LEU A 31 4.19 -9.02 -18.86
N PRO A 32 4.65 -10.09 -18.19
CA PRO A 32 3.80 -11.24 -17.89
C PRO A 32 2.64 -10.86 -16.98
N GLU A 33 1.53 -11.59 -17.05
CA GLU A 33 0.40 -11.43 -16.14
C GLU A 33 0.24 -12.68 -15.25
N PRO A 34 0.16 -12.54 -13.91
CA PRO A 34 0.20 -11.30 -13.13
C PRO A 34 1.61 -10.71 -12.99
N PHE A 35 1.72 -9.38 -13.03
CA PHE A 35 2.94 -8.63 -12.70
C PHE A 35 2.78 -7.89 -11.38
N LEU A 36 3.69 -8.16 -10.43
CA LEU A 36 3.77 -7.51 -9.12
C LEU A 36 5.21 -7.08 -8.84
N VAL A 37 5.38 -5.84 -8.38
CA VAL A 37 6.66 -5.31 -7.91
C VAL A 37 6.60 -5.18 -6.40
N LEU A 38 7.51 -5.87 -5.71
CA LEU A 38 7.77 -5.68 -4.28
C LEU A 38 9.08 -4.91 -4.13
N ALA A 39 8.97 -3.61 -3.84
CA ALA A 39 10.12 -2.74 -3.65
C ALA A 39 10.43 -2.58 -2.15
N THR A 40 11.68 -2.83 -1.77
CA THR A 40 12.17 -2.64 -0.39
C THR A 40 13.00 -1.36 -0.26
N GLN A 41 12.90 -0.69 0.89
CA GLN A 41 13.72 0.46 1.27
C GLN A 41 14.33 0.20 2.65
N ASN A 42 15.64 0.38 2.78
CA ASN A 42 16.30 0.34 4.08
C ASN A 42 16.29 1.75 4.69
N PRO A 43 15.68 1.97 5.87
CA PRO A 43 15.55 3.29 6.47
C PRO A 43 16.81 3.79 7.21
N ILE A 44 17.80 2.94 7.48
CA ILE A 44 18.92 3.26 8.39
C ILE A 44 20.17 3.78 7.64
N GLU A 45 20.25 3.62 6.31
CA GLU A 45 21.47 3.91 5.55
C GLU A 45 21.58 5.38 5.08
N GLN A 46 22.66 6.05 5.49
CA GLN A 46 22.92 7.47 5.25
C GLN A 46 23.75 7.79 4.00
N GLU A 47 24.49 6.81 3.43
CA GLU A 47 25.34 7.05 2.26
C GLU A 47 24.78 6.40 0.99
N GLY A 48 24.73 7.15 -0.11
CA GLY A 48 24.38 6.63 -1.44
C GLY A 48 22.90 6.29 -1.62
N THR A 49 21.99 6.86 -0.82
CA THR A 49 20.55 6.68 -0.97
C THR A 49 19.89 7.87 -1.68
N TYR A 50 18.98 7.54 -2.60
CA TYR A 50 18.13 8.44 -3.35
C TYR A 50 16.68 8.16 -2.94
N PRO A 51 16.10 8.91 -1.98
CA PRO A 51 14.72 8.70 -1.57
C PRO A 51 13.80 8.90 -2.77
N LEU A 52 12.75 8.10 -2.84
CA LEU A 52 11.75 8.24 -3.90
C LEU A 52 10.89 9.48 -3.60
N PRO A 53 10.74 10.41 -4.54
CA PRO A 53 9.77 11.50 -4.43
C PRO A 53 8.35 10.97 -4.17
N GLU A 54 7.52 11.77 -3.52
CA GLU A 54 6.14 11.43 -3.13
C GLU A 54 5.32 10.99 -4.35
N ALA A 55 5.50 11.68 -5.48
CA ALA A 55 4.83 11.34 -6.74
C ALA A 55 5.21 9.94 -7.26
N GLN A 56 6.40 9.44 -6.94
CA GLN A 56 6.83 8.08 -7.28
C GLN A 56 6.26 7.07 -6.30
N VAL A 57 6.31 7.37 -5.01
CA VAL A 57 5.80 6.52 -3.95
C VAL A 57 4.28 6.32 -4.07
N ASP A 58 3.53 7.33 -4.53
CA ASP A 58 2.09 7.24 -4.77
C ASP A 58 1.67 6.17 -5.81
N ARG A 59 2.60 5.72 -6.67
CA ARG A 59 2.36 4.63 -7.63
C ARG A 59 2.30 3.25 -6.97
N PHE A 60 2.81 3.10 -5.76
CA PHE A 60 2.71 1.85 -5.00
C PHE A 60 1.35 1.76 -4.32
N MET A 61 0.65 0.64 -4.50
CA MET A 61 -0.67 0.44 -3.90
C MET A 61 -0.62 0.51 -2.38
N LEU A 62 0.36 -0.17 -1.77
CA LEU A 62 0.56 -0.29 -0.33
C LEU A 62 2.01 0.05 0.06
N LYS A 63 2.19 0.64 1.24
CA LYS A 63 3.48 0.69 1.95
C LYS A 63 3.35 -0.06 3.26
N VAL A 64 4.01 -1.21 3.35
CA VAL A 64 4.00 -2.05 4.56
C VAL A 64 5.25 -1.75 5.39
N LYS A 65 5.06 -1.48 6.70
CA LYS A 65 6.16 -1.40 7.65
C LYS A 65 6.44 -2.79 8.21
N ILE A 66 7.63 -3.30 7.94
CA ILE A 66 8.11 -4.55 8.51
C ILE A 66 8.80 -4.23 9.82
N THR A 67 8.43 -4.94 10.89
CA THR A 67 9.07 -4.84 12.20
C THR A 67 9.80 -6.13 12.51
N HIS A 68 10.57 -6.16 13.59
CA HIS A 68 11.22 -7.39 14.02
C HIS A 68 10.17 -8.39 14.51
N PRO A 69 10.34 -9.68 14.20
CA PRO A 69 9.49 -10.72 14.77
C PRO A 69 9.58 -10.73 16.29
N ASP A 70 8.52 -11.16 16.96
CA ASP A 70 8.56 -11.37 18.39
C ASP A 70 9.44 -12.58 18.77
N ARG A 71 9.63 -12.80 20.07
CA ARG A 71 10.48 -13.89 20.56
C ARG A 71 10.03 -15.27 20.07
N ASP A 72 8.74 -15.51 19.98
CA ASP A 72 8.20 -16.82 19.64
C ASP A 72 8.23 -17.03 18.12
N GLU A 73 7.98 -15.97 17.33
CA GLU A 73 8.23 -15.94 15.88
C GLU A 73 9.72 -16.17 15.56
N GLU A 74 10.65 -15.50 16.27
CA GLU A 74 12.10 -15.73 16.14
C GLU A 74 12.48 -17.19 16.42
N ARG A 75 11.87 -17.79 17.45
CA ARG A 75 12.08 -19.21 17.75
C ARG A 75 11.62 -20.10 16.60
N GLN A 76 10.46 -19.83 16.00
CA GLN A 76 9.97 -20.59 14.84
C GLN A 76 10.91 -20.44 13.64
N ILE A 77 11.41 -19.23 13.39
CA ILE A 77 12.40 -18.98 12.33
C ILE A 77 13.66 -19.81 12.58
N LEU A 78 14.17 -19.84 13.82
CA LEU A 78 15.33 -20.65 14.20
C LEU A 78 15.08 -22.15 14.00
N GLU A 79 13.91 -22.66 14.39
CA GLU A 79 13.56 -24.08 14.25
C GLU A 79 13.42 -24.50 12.79
N LEU A 80 12.88 -23.62 11.94
CA LEU A 80 12.67 -23.84 10.50
C LEU A 80 13.96 -23.65 9.68
N MET A 81 14.70 -22.57 9.93
CA MET A 81 15.81 -22.11 9.07
C MET A 81 17.20 -22.31 9.69
N GLY A 82 17.30 -22.69 10.96
CA GLY A 82 18.57 -22.94 11.66
C GLY A 82 19.31 -24.21 11.23
N ARG A 83 19.03 -24.74 10.04
CA ARG A 83 19.60 -25.97 9.48
C ARG A 83 20.33 -25.63 8.18
N THR A 84 21.53 -26.17 7.97
CA THR A 84 22.36 -25.81 6.80
C THR A 84 21.91 -26.45 5.48
N ASN A 85 21.11 -27.52 5.51
CA ASN A 85 20.96 -28.42 4.36
C ASN A 85 19.52 -28.64 3.89
N THR A 86 18.55 -27.79 4.23
CA THR A 86 17.18 -28.01 3.74
C THR A 86 16.38 -26.72 3.73
N ALA A 87 16.11 -26.20 2.53
CA ALA A 87 15.01 -25.26 2.35
C ALA A 87 13.69 -26.01 2.56
N PRO A 88 12.65 -25.40 3.14
CA PRO A 88 11.34 -26.04 3.25
C PRO A 88 10.81 -26.41 1.86
N GLU A 89 10.37 -27.65 1.70
CA GLU A 89 9.64 -28.04 0.48
C GLU A 89 8.24 -27.42 0.52
N THR A 90 7.84 -26.76 -0.57
CA THR A 90 6.50 -26.17 -0.70
C THR A 90 5.71 -26.94 -1.76
N GLN A 91 4.41 -27.09 -1.52
CA GLN A 91 3.49 -27.67 -2.49
C GLN A 91 2.69 -26.57 -3.17
N GLN A 92 2.55 -26.68 -4.48
CA GLN A 92 1.70 -25.77 -5.23
C GLN A 92 0.22 -26.04 -4.88
N VAL A 93 -0.44 -25.07 -4.27
CA VAL A 93 -1.86 -25.17 -3.87
C VAL A 93 -2.83 -24.55 -4.87
N ILE A 94 -2.37 -23.64 -5.72
CA ILE A 94 -3.16 -22.97 -6.77
C ILE A 94 -2.31 -22.73 -8.04
N ALA A 95 -2.95 -22.61 -9.20
CA ALA A 95 -2.31 -22.20 -10.44
C ALA A 95 -2.34 -20.68 -10.63
N VAL A 96 -1.49 -20.17 -11.53
CA VAL A 96 -1.49 -18.75 -11.90
C VAL A 96 -2.84 -18.31 -12.48
N ASP A 97 -3.47 -19.16 -13.28
CA ASP A 97 -4.80 -18.90 -13.86
C ASP A 97 -5.89 -18.75 -12.77
N ASP A 98 -5.74 -19.42 -11.63
CA ASP A 98 -6.68 -19.28 -10.51
C ASP A 98 -6.57 -17.89 -9.86
N ILE A 99 -5.36 -17.30 -9.83
CA ILE A 99 -5.14 -15.92 -9.38
C ILE A 99 -5.83 -14.93 -10.34
N LEU A 100 -5.76 -15.16 -11.64
CA LEU A 100 -6.42 -14.31 -12.64
C LEU A 100 -7.95 -14.41 -12.52
N LYS A 101 -8.50 -15.62 -12.37
CA LYS A 101 -9.94 -15.82 -12.09
C LYS A 101 -10.37 -15.14 -10.78
N ALA A 102 -9.54 -15.22 -9.73
CA ALA A 102 -9.84 -14.55 -8.46
C ALA A 102 -9.94 -13.02 -8.63
N ARG A 103 -9.12 -12.40 -9.49
CA ARG A 103 -9.22 -10.96 -9.81
C ARG A 103 -10.57 -10.61 -10.45
N GLU A 104 -11.06 -11.46 -11.36
CA GLU A 104 -12.38 -11.27 -11.97
C GLU A 104 -13.50 -11.33 -10.92
N VAL A 105 -13.42 -12.27 -9.98
CA VAL A 105 -14.37 -12.37 -8.86
C VAL A 105 -14.31 -11.13 -7.98
N ILE A 106 -13.11 -10.66 -7.64
CA ILE A 106 -12.90 -9.43 -6.84
C ILE A 106 -13.58 -8.23 -7.52
N ASN A 107 -13.51 -8.11 -8.85
CA ASN A 107 -14.18 -7.00 -9.56
C ASN A 107 -15.68 -6.96 -9.31
N ASN A 108 -16.31 -8.13 -9.15
CA ASN A 108 -17.75 -8.29 -8.92
C ASN A 108 -18.18 -8.13 -7.45
N ILE A 109 -17.24 -7.98 -6.51
CA ILE A 109 -17.57 -7.75 -5.10
C ILE A 109 -18.32 -6.42 -4.96
N TYR A 110 -19.47 -6.50 -4.29
CA TYR A 110 -20.38 -5.38 -4.10
C TYR A 110 -19.82 -4.35 -3.09
N ILE A 111 -20.06 -3.08 -3.37
CA ILE A 111 -19.79 -1.96 -2.46
C ILE A 111 -21.04 -1.10 -2.45
N ASP A 112 -21.64 -0.95 -1.27
CA ASP A 112 -22.76 -0.04 -1.04
C ASP A 112 -22.33 1.42 -1.24
N ASP A 113 -23.25 2.28 -1.68
CA ASP A 113 -22.93 3.68 -1.97
C ASP A 113 -22.41 4.42 -0.74
N LYS A 114 -22.92 4.10 0.47
CA LYS A 114 -22.41 4.70 1.70
C LYS A 114 -20.95 4.35 1.97
N VAL A 115 -20.51 3.14 1.60
CA VAL A 115 -19.11 2.72 1.74
C VAL A 115 -18.24 3.41 0.69
N LYS A 116 -18.75 3.66 -0.52
CA LYS A 116 -18.05 4.47 -1.52
C LYS A 116 -17.86 5.89 -1.04
N ASP A 117 -18.92 6.51 -0.50
CA ASP A 117 -18.86 7.84 0.08
C ASP A 117 -17.86 7.89 1.23
N TYR A 118 -17.86 6.89 2.12
CA TYR A 118 -16.88 6.77 3.20
C TYR A 118 -15.42 6.71 2.70
N ILE A 119 -15.14 5.97 1.62
CA ILE A 119 -13.81 5.92 1.00
C ILE A 119 -13.43 7.29 0.43
N VAL A 120 -14.37 7.95 -0.25
CA VAL A 120 -14.15 9.29 -0.84
C VAL A 120 -13.90 10.31 0.26
N ASP A 121 -14.72 10.33 1.30
CA ASP A 121 -14.60 11.22 2.45
C ASP A 121 -13.28 11.03 3.18
N MET A 122 -12.83 9.79 3.34
CA MET A 122 -11.52 9.50 3.93
C MET A 122 -10.39 10.17 3.15
N VAL A 123 -10.41 10.06 1.81
CA VAL A 123 -9.38 10.68 0.96
C VAL A 123 -9.51 12.20 0.92
N CYS A 124 -10.73 12.72 0.78
CA CYS A 124 -11.00 14.16 0.78
C CYS A 124 -10.63 14.82 2.11
N CYS A 125 -10.87 14.15 3.23
CA CYS A 125 -10.46 14.62 4.56
C CYS A 125 -8.95 14.78 4.67
N THR A 126 -8.14 13.95 4.00
CA THR A 126 -6.68 14.16 3.98
C THR A 126 -6.26 15.43 3.24
N ARG A 127 -7.11 15.99 2.37
CA ARG A 127 -6.81 17.22 1.61
C ARG A 127 -7.45 18.46 2.22
N ASN A 128 -8.67 18.31 2.71
CA ASN A 128 -9.43 19.38 3.34
C ASN A 128 -10.20 18.80 4.54
N PRO A 129 -9.59 18.77 5.73
CA PRO A 129 -10.20 18.18 6.92
C PRO A 129 -11.20 19.12 7.63
N GLU A 130 -11.21 20.42 7.33
CA GLU A 130 -12.07 21.41 8.00
C GLU A 130 -13.58 21.08 7.91
N PRO A 131 -14.14 20.70 6.75
CA PRO A 131 -15.57 20.35 6.64
C PRO A 131 -15.97 19.11 7.45
N TYR A 132 -14.99 18.26 7.77
CA TYR A 132 -15.19 17.04 8.55
C TYR A 132 -15.08 17.29 10.06
N GLY A 133 -14.69 18.50 10.49
CA GLY A 133 -14.49 18.84 11.90
C GLY A 133 -13.33 18.10 12.57
N ILE A 134 -12.34 17.64 11.77
CA ILE A 134 -11.19 16.89 12.25
C ILE A 134 -9.98 17.83 12.30
N ASP A 135 -9.48 18.08 13.51
CA ASP A 135 -8.36 19.00 13.75
C ASP A 135 -7.01 18.38 13.34
N VAL A 136 -6.76 18.30 12.04
CA VAL A 136 -5.50 17.82 11.43
C VAL A 136 -4.99 18.72 10.30
N ALA A 137 -5.69 19.80 9.96
CA ALA A 137 -5.35 20.68 8.84
C ALA A 137 -3.91 21.19 8.91
N GLY A 138 -3.49 21.70 10.09
CA GLY A 138 -2.15 22.24 10.30
C GLY A 138 -1.03 21.19 10.29
N PHE A 139 -1.35 19.89 10.30
CA PHE A 139 -0.37 18.81 10.32
C PHE A 139 -0.17 18.16 8.94
N ILE A 140 -0.99 18.50 7.94
CA ILE A 140 -0.93 17.89 6.61
C ILE A 140 -0.32 18.87 5.61
N GLN A 141 0.84 18.53 5.08
CA GLN A 141 1.47 19.30 3.99
C GLN A 141 0.89 18.90 2.63
N LEU A 142 0.62 17.61 2.43
CA LEU A 142 0.07 17.07 1.18
C LEU A 142 -0.88 15.92 1.50
N GLY A 143 -2.12 16.03 1.02
CA GLY A 143 -3.13 14.98 1.14
C GLY A 143 -3.03 13.90 0.06
N ALA A 144 -3.70 12.77 0.29
CA ALA A 144 -3.62 11.60 -0.57
C ALA A 144 -4.21 11.84 -1.97
N SER A 145 -3.62 11.28 -3.02
CA SER A 145 -4.06 11.44 -4.42
C SER A 145 -5.31 10.60 -4.74
N PRO A 146 -5.97 10.78 -5.91
CA PRO A 146 -7.07 9.90 -6.33
C PRO A 146 -6.67 8.42 -6.46
N ARG A 147 -5.38 8.10 -6.57
CA ARG A 147 -4.89 6.71 -6.51
C ARG A 147 -5.21 6.07 -5.17
N ALA A 148 -5.26 6.84 -4.08
CA ALA A 148 -5.67 6.36 -2.77
C ALA A 148 -7.11 5.82 -2.79
N THR A 149 -8.05 6.53 -3.42
CA THR A 149 -9.45 6.11 -3.54
C THR A 149 -9.56 4.76 -4.25
N ILE A 150 -8.84 4.60 -5.38
CA ILE A 150 -8.81 3.36 -6.15
C ILE A 150 -8.14 2.24 -5.35
N ALA A 151 -7.00 2.52 -4.71
CA ALA A 151 -6.27 1.55 -3.91
C ALA A 151 -7.07 1.08 -2.69
N LEU A 152 -7.72 1.98 -1.95
CA LEU A 152 -8.62 1.63 -0.85
C LEU A 152 -9.74 0.72 -1.33
N THR A 153 -10.38 1.06 -2.46
CA THR A 153 -11.49 0.29 -3.02
C THR A 153 -11.05 -1.13 -3.39
N LEU A 154 -9.96 -1.28 -4.15
CA LEU A 154 -9.46 -2.58 -4.58
C LEU A 154 -8.94 -3.42 -3.40
N SER A 155 -8.22 -2.79 -2.46
CA SER A 155 -7.74 -3.46 -1.25
C SER A 155 -8.90 -3.92 -0.37
N ALA A 156 -9.94 -3.11 -0.20
CA ALA A 156 -11.11 -3.47 0.61
C ALA A 156 -11.91 -4.62 -0.02
N LYS A 157 -12.07 -4.63 -1.35
CA LYS A 157 -12.66 -5.78 -2.07
C LYS A 157 -11.84 -7.05 -1.89
N ALA A 158 -10.52 -6.96 -2.07
CA ALA A 158 -9.62 -8.09 -1.85
C ALA A 158 -9.65 -8.59 -0.39
N HIS A 159 -9.71 -7.68 0.58
CA HIS A 159 -9.84 -8.04 2.00
C HIS A 159 -11.17 -8.74 2.29
N ALA A 160 -12.29 -8.26 1.74
CA ALA A 160 -13.59 -8.92 1.85
C ALA A 160 -13.58 -10.31 1.20
N PHE A 161 -12.97 -10.45 0.01
CA PHE A 161 -12.80 -11.71 -0.70
C PHE A 161 -12.05 -12.74 0.15
N LEU A 162 -10.91 -12.36 0.72
CA LEU A 162 -10.08 -13.23 1.56
C LEU A 162 -10.80 -13.64 2.86
N ARG A 163 -11.80 -12.86 3.28
CA ARG A 163 -12.69 -13.18 4.41
C ARG A 163 -13.94 -13.97 3.98
N GLY A 164 -14.03 -14.40 2.73
CA GLY A 164 -15.15 -15.19 2.20
C GLY A 164 -16.45 -14.39 1.99
N ARG A 165 -16.38 -13.05 1.91
CA ARG A 165 -17.56 -12.19 1.74
C ARG A 165 -17.66 -11.64 0.32
N GLY A 166 -18.89 -11.58 -0.20
CA GLY A 166 -19.24 -10.98 -1.50
C GLY A 166 -19.53 -9.48 -1.47
N PHE A 167 -19.33 -8.82 -0.33
CA PHE A 167 -19.57 -7.39 -0.14
C PHE A 167 -18.53 -6.76 0.80
N VAL A 168 -18.24 -5.48 0.57
CA VAL A 168 -17.32 -4.68 1.38
C VAL A 168 -18.07 -4.03 2.54
N THR A 169 -17.44 -4.03 3.72
CA THR A 169 -17.88 -3.30 4.91
C THR A 169 -16.93 -2.13 5.20
N PRO A 170 -17.35 -1.11 5.97
CA PRO A 170 -16.43 -0.04 6.39
C PRO A 170 -15.19 -0.55 7.12
N GLN A 171 -15.32 -1.67 7.86
CA GLN A 171 -14.19 -2.28 8.55
C GLN A 171 -13.11 -2.78 7.58
N ASP A 172 -13.49 -3.28 6.40
CA ASP A 172 -12.52 -3.69 5.37
C ASP A 172 -11.68 -2.52 4.89
N VAL A 173 -12.32 -1.35 4.71
CA VAL A 173 -11.66 -0.10 4.32
C VAL A 173 -10.69 0.33 5.44
N LYS A 174 -11.15 0.34 6.70
CA LYS A 174 -10.31 0.69 7.85
C LYS A 174 -9.10 -0.22 7.98
N SER A 175 -9.29 -1.53 7.81
CA SER A 175 -8.22 -2.53 7.94
C SER A 175 -7.08 -2.36 6.94
N VAL A 176 -7.34 -1.79 5.76
CA VAL A 176 -6.32 -1.55 4.73
C VAL A 176 -5.88 -0.08 4.63
N ALA A 177 -6.58 0.83 5.32
CA ALA A 177 -6.38 2.27 5.18
C ALA A 177 -4.96 2.72 5.55
N GLN A 178 -4.40 2.17 6.62
CA GLN A 178 -3.05 2.54 7.07
C GLN A 178 -1.99 2.22 6.02
N ASP A 179 -2.07 1.05 5.39
CA ASP A 179 -1.12 0.61 4.36
C ASP A 179 -1.27 1.37 3.04
N VAL A 180 -2.49 1.83 2.74
CA VAL A 180 -2.77 2.64 1.55
C VAL A 180 -2.40 4.11 1.75
N LEU A 181 -2.63 4.69 2.93
CA LEU A 181 -2.55 6.15 3.12
C LEU A 181 -1.20 6.63 3.67
N ARG A 182 -0.45 5.81 4.42
CA ARG A 182 0.76 6.27 5.17
C ARG A 182 1.87 6.87 4.31
N HIS A 183 1.86 6.56 3.01
CA HIS A 183 2.84 7.06 2.04
C HIS A 183 2.26 8.08 1.06
N ARG A 184 0.99 8.44 1.25
CA ARG A 184 0.25 9.40 0.44
C ARG A 184 -0.12 10.67 1.19
N VAL A 185 0.03 10.67 2.52
CA VAL A 185 -0.15 11.84 3.36
C VAL A 185 1.23 12.28 3.87
N SER A 186 1.69 13.45 3.44
CA SER A 186 2.91 14.08 3.93
C SER A 186 2.57 15.06 5.04
N VAL A 187 3.40 15.10 6.07
CA VAL A 187 3.20 15.93 7.25
C VAL A 187 3.94 17.26 7.13
N THR A 188 3.48 18.28 7.84
CA THR A 188 4.18 19.57 7.93
C THR A 188 5.42 19.47 8.81
N PHE A 189 6.35 20.42 8.67
CA PHE A 189 7.55 20.47 9.52
C PHE A 189 7.19 20.63 11.00
N GLU A 190 6.14 21.39 11.30
CA GLU A 190 5.58 21.57 12.63
C GLU A 190 5.06 20.24 13.20
N ALA A 191 4.38 19.44 12.38
CA ALA A 191 3.94 18.11 12.79
C ALA A 191 5.13 17.19 13.09
N GLU A 192 6.19 17.22 12.29
CA GLU A 192 7.42 16.46 12.58
C GLU A 192 8.06 16.90 13.89
N ALA A 193 8.13 18.20 14.16
CA ALA A 193 8.64 18.75 15.41
C ALA A 193 7.81 18.34 16.64
N GLU A 194 6.50 18.12 16.45
CA GLU A 194 5.59 17.58 17.47
C GLU A 194 5.52 16.04 17.49
N GLU A 195 6.42 15.34 16.79
CA GLU A 195 6.46 13.87 16.65
C GLU A 195 5.16 13.26 16.08
N LYS A 196 4.39 14.05 15.32
CA LYS A 196 3.17 13.61 14.65
C LYS A 196 3.51 13.05 13.27
N SER A 197 3.44 11.72 13.18
CA SER A 197 3.62 11.01 11.92
C SER A 197 2.36 11.04 11.05
N SER A 198 2.54 10.76 9.75
CA SER A 198 1.44 10.48 8.82
C SER A 198 0.48 9.43 9.37
N GLU A 199 1.02 8.40 10.06
CA GLU A 199 0.22 7.33 10.65
C GLU A 199 -0.67 7.83 11.79
N THR A 200 -0.14 8.70 12.64
CA THR A 200 -0.90 9.34 13.73
C THR A 200 -2.06 10.17 13.19
N ILE A 201 -1.83 10.92 12.10
CA ILE A 201 -2.86 11.72 11.44
C ILE A 201 -3.94 10.83 10.82
N ILE A 202 -3.53 9.79 10.09
CA ILE A 202 -4.45 8.83 9.47
C ILE A 202 -5.30 8.15 10.54
N GLN A 203 -4.70 7.70 11.65
CA GLN A 203 -5.43 7.11 12.76
C GLN A 203 -6.48 8.06 13.32
N LYS A 204 -6.13 9.34 13.53
CA LYS A 204 -7.08 10.36 13.99
C LYS A 204 -8.24 10.56 13.00
N ILE A 205 -7.99 10.48 11.69
CA ILE A 205 -9.04 10.51 10.67
C ILE A 205 -9.92 9.25 10.78
N LEU A 206 -9.34 8.05 10.88
CA LEU A 206 -10.09 6.79 10.98
C LEU A 206 -10.97 6.68 12.24
N ASP A 207 -10.55 7.32 13.33
CA ASP A 207 -11.26 7.33 14.61
C ASP A 207 -12.41 8.35 14.63
N LYS A 208 -12.26 9.48 13.92
CA LYS A 208 -13.21 10.60 13.95
C LYS A 208 -14.18 10.61 12.78
N LEU A 209 -13.79 10.06 11.63
CA LEU A 209 -14.65 10.03 10.46
C LEU A 209 -15.84 9.09 10.72
N PRO A 210 -17.10 9.58 10.61
CA PRO A 210 -18.29 8.79 10.85
C PRO A 210 -18.34 7.54 9.97
N VAL A 211 -18.69 6.41 10.57
CA VAL A 211 -18.91 5.15 9.85
C VAL A 211 -20.38 5.07 9.44
N PRO A 212 -20.70 4.75 8.17
CA PRO A 212 -22.07 4.72 7.65
C PRO A 212 -22.94 3.55 8.13
#